data_AF-T1GLL6-F1
#
_entry.id   AF-T1GLL6-F1
#
_cell.length_a   1.000
_cell.length_b   1.000
_cell.length_c   1.000
_cell.angle_alpha   90.00
_cell.angle_beta   90.00
_cell.angle_gamma   90.00
#
_symmetry.space_group_name_H-M   'P 1'
#
loop_
_entity.id
_entity.type
_entity.pdbx_description
1 polymer ?
#
loop_
_entity_poly.entity_id
_entity_poly.type
_entity_poly.pdbx_seq_one_letter_code
_entity_poly.pdbx_strand_id
1 'polypeptide(L)'
;LYGLTLRITNFLVFFLVIILIPGIPPKTTFPFKEFSISGPRDLKGSLELNYYLDGAEHLLDQRVYGPECLVARKNEIYTGIHGGEIIKI
;
A
#
# COMPACT_ATOMS: atom_id res chain seq x y z
N LEU A 1 10.47 -51.47 -21.93
CA LEU A 1 10.30 -51.45 -20.46
C LEU A 1 11.22 -50.44 -19.77
N TYR A 2 12.54 -50.47 -19.99
CA TYR A 2 13.52 -49.60 -19.30
C TYR A 2 13.20 -48.09 -19.28
N GLY A 3 12.78 -47.50 -20.40
CA GLY A 3 12.45 -46.06 -20.45
C GLY A 3 11.22 -45.66 -19.65
N LEU A 4 10.24 -46.56 -19.49
CA LEU A 4 9.04 -46.31 -18.67
C LEU A 4 9.39 -46.39 -17.19
N THR A 5 10.17 -47.39 -16.79
CA THR A 5 10.66 -47.55 -15.42
C THR A 5 11.49 -46.35 -14.99
N LEU A 6 12.38 -45.84 -15.85
CA LEU A 6 13.19 -44.65 -15.55
C LEU A 6 12.33 -43.40 -15.29
N ARG A 7 11.27 -43.20 -16.09
CA ARG A 7 10.35 -42.05 -15.93
C ARG A 7 9.56 -42.14 -14.61
N ILE A 8 9.10 -43.34 -14.26
CA ILE A 8 8.38 -43.58 -13.00
C ILE A 8 9.31 -43.36 -11.80
N THR A 9 10.55 -43.87 -11.87
CA THR A 9 11.55 -43.65 -10.82
C THR A 9 11.88 -42.17 -10.65
N ASN A 10 12.08 -41.44 -11.75
CA ASN A 10 12.37 -39.99 -11.68
C ASN A 10 11.20 -39.21 -11.08
N PHE A 11 9.96 -39.55 -11.43
CA PHE A 11 8.77 -38.94 -10.84
C PHE A 11 8.65 -39.23 -9.34
N LEU A 12 8.88 -40.49 -8.94
CA LEU A 12 8.87 -40.89 -7.53
C LEU A 12 9.93 -40.16 -6.72
N VAL A 13 11.16 -40.05 -7.23
CA VAL A 13 12.23 -39.32 -6.55
C VAL A 13 11.88 -37.83 -6.40
N PHE A 14 11.37 -37.19 -7.46
CA PHE A 14 10.96 -35.79 -7.41
C PHE A 14 9.80 -35.55 -6.43
N PHE A 15 8.80 -36.43 -6.44
CA PHE A 15 7.66 -36.38 -5.53
C PHE A 15 8.08 -36.55 -4.06
N LEU A 16 9.00 -37.49 -3.80
CA LEU A 16 9.53 -37.75 -2.46
C LEU A 16 10.29 -36.53 -1.91
N VAL A 17 11.10 -35.87 -2.75
CA VAL A 17 11.81 -34.62 -2.40
C VAL A 17 10.83 -33.51 -2.02
N ILE A 18 9.72 -33.35 -2.76
CA ILE A 18 8.71 -32.32 -2.47
C ILE A 18 7.96 -32.58 -1.16
N ILE A 19 7.65 -33.84 -0.83
CA ILE A 19 6.92 -34.15 0.41
C ILE A 19 7.82 -34.08 1.65
N LEU A 20 9.10 -34.46 1.51
CA LEU A 20 10.04 -34.51 2.63
C LEU A 20 10.67 -33.17 2.99
N ILE A 21 10.62 -32.15 2.12
CA ILE A 21 11.14 -30.82 2.44
C ILE A 21 10.08 -30.06 3.27
N PRO A 22 10.28 -29.89 4.59
CA PRO A 22 9.36 -29.12 5.41
C PRO A 22 9.40 -27.65 4.96
N GLY A 23 8.23 -27.07 4.67
CA GLY A 23 8.12 -25.66 4.27
C GLY A 23 7.69 -25.42 2.83
N ILE A 24 7.44 -26.47 2.04
CA ILE A 24 6.75 -26.32 0.75
C ILE A 24 5.26 -26.05 1.03
N PRO A 25 4.66 -24.96 0.51
CA PRO A 25 3.30 -24.55 0.88
C PRO A 25 2.28 -25.60 0.41
N PRO A 26 1.26 -25.91 1.23
CA PRO A 26 0.17 -24.98 1.36
C PRO A 26 -0.10 -24.73 2.85
N LYS A 27 0.67 -23.84 3.47
CA LYS A 27 0.18 -23.20 4.71
C LYS A 27 -0.93 -22.21 4.31
N THR A 28 -2.05 -22.73 3.81
CA THR A 28 -3.26 -21.97 3.46
C THR A 28 -4.03 -21.53 4.70
N THR A 29 -3.70 -22.09 5.86
CA THR A 29 -4.12 -21.57 7.16
C THR A 29 -3.08 -20.56 7.63
N PHE A 30 -3.25 -19.32 7.18
CA PHE A 30 -2.61 -18.19 7.85
C PHE A 30 -3.23 -18.09 9.26
N PRO A 31 -2.43 -18.05 10.33
CA PRO A 31 -2.98 -17.80 11.65
C PRO A 31 -3.71 -16.44 11.59
N PHE A 32 -5.00 -16.46 11.90
CA PHE A 32 -5.78 -15.22 12.01
C PHE A 32 -5.08 -14.30 13.00
N LYS A 33 -4.67 -13.13 12.53
CA LYS A 33 -4.17 -12.06 13.38
C LYS A 33 -5.27 -11.01 13.43
N GLU A 34 -5.86 -10.84 14.60
CA GLU A 34 -6.84 -9.79 14.83
C GLU A 34 -6.22 -8.42 14.51
N PHE A 35 -6.98 -7.59 13.81
CA PHE A 35 -6.54 -6.25 13.45
C PHE A 35 -6.63 -5.35 14.69
N SER A 36 -5.47 -5.06 15.30
CA SER A 36 -5.40 -4.12 16.42
C SER A 36 -5.19 -2.70 15.89
N ILE A 37 -6.19 -1.84 16.11
CA ILE A 37 -6.07 -0.41 15.86
C ILE A 37 -5.51 0.21 17.13
N SER A 38 -4.38 0.91 17.03
CA SER A 38 -3.87 1.73 18.14
C SER A 38 -4.92 2.77 18.52
N GLY A 39 -5.13 3.00 19.81
CA GLY A 39 -6.00 4.09 20.28
C GLY A 39 -5.62 5.45 19.70
N PRO A 40 -6.55 6.43 19.69
CA PRO A 40 -6.26 7.77 19.22
C PRO A 40 -5.04 8.35 19.95
N ARG A 41 -4.16 9.01 19.21
CA ARG A 41 -2.96 9.65 19.79
C ARG A 41 -3.38 10.82 20.66
N ASP A 42 -2.63 11.06 21.74
CA ASP A 42 -2.77 12.26 22.55
C ASP A 42 -2.63 13.52 21.67
N LEU A 43 -3.48 14.52 21.92
CA LEU A 43 -3.44 15.83 21.27
C LEU A 43 -2.28 16.67 21.82
N LYS A 44 -1.05 16.29 21.48
CA LYS A 44 0.19 16.94 21.93
C LYS A 44 1.12 17.24 20.75
N GLY A 45 1.94 18.29 20.87
CA GLY A 45 2.85 18.73 19.83
C GLY A 45 2.13 19.06 18.52
N SER A 46 2.44 18.34 17.45
CA SER A 46 1.82 18.56 16.13
C SER A 46 0.33 18.23 16.06
N LEU A 47 -0.22 17.56 17.08
CA LEU A 47 -1.64 17.21 17.19
C LEU A 47 -2.40 18.09 18.17
N GLU A 48 -1.77 19.15 18.70
CA GLU A 48 -2.45 20.11 19.55
C GLU A 48 -3.54 20.85 18.78
N LEU A 49 -4.61 21.18 19.52
CA LEU A 49 -5.66 22.06 19.03
C LEU A 49 -5.04 23.39 18.60
N ASN A 50 -5.33 23.77 17.36
CA ASN A 50 -4.93 25.05 16.79
C ASN A 50 -6.10 25.66 16.03
N TYR A 51 -6.00 26.97 15.81
CA TYR A 51 -7.03 27.78 15.16
C TYR A 51 -6.50 28.37 13.84
N TYR A 52 -5.49 27.73 13.22
CA TYR A 52 -4.83 28.29 12.04
C TYR A 52 -5.75 28.39 10.81
N LEU A 53 -6.79 27.57 10.77
CA LEU A 53 -7.77 27.53 9.68
C LEU A 53 -9.12 28.14 10.07
N ASP A 54 -9.22 28.74 11.25
CA ASP A 54 -10.44 29.44 11.66
C ASP A 54 -10.66 30.65 10.76
N GLY A 55 -11.77 30.64 10.03
CA GLY A 55 -12.11 31.71 9.07
C GLY A 55 -11.30 31.67 7.78
N ALA A 56 -10.67 30.54 7.43
CA ALA A 56 -10.03 30.38 6.13
C ALA A 56 -11.03 30.57 4.98
N GLU A 57 -10.64 31.34 3.97
CA GLU A 57 -11.43 31.59 2.77
C GLU A 57 -11.06 30.61 1.65
N HIS A 58 -12.07 30.23 0.85
CA HIS A 58 -11.87 29.36 -0.31
C HIS A 58 -11.37 30.19 -1.51
N LEU A 59 -10.06 30.12 -1.80
CA LEU A 59 -9.45 30.91 -2.88
C LEU A 59 -9.78 30.41 -4.31
N LEU A 60 -10.07 29.12 -4.48
CA LEU A 60 -10.20 28.47 -5.81
C LEU A 60 -11.49 27.66 -5.93
N ASP A 61 -12.55 28.11 -5.26
CA ASP A 61 -13.82 27.40 -5.28
C ASP A 61 -14.32 27.19 -6.73
N GLN A 62 -14.76 25.98 -7.03
CA GLN A 62 -15.20 25.51 -8.36
C GLN A 62 -14.16 25.57 -9.50
N ARG A 63 -12.90 25.96 -9.25
CA ARG A 63 -11.86 26.03 -10.29
C ARG A 63 -10.92 24.84 -10.30
N VAL A 64 -10.62 24.29 -9.12
CA VAL A 64 -9.67 23.19 -8.95
C VAL A 64 -10.34 22.08 -8.15
N TYR A 65 -10.38 20.88 -8.72
CA TYR A 65 -10.98 19.71 -8.08
C TYR A 65 -9.92 18.76 -7.53
N GLY A 66 -9.98 18.50 -6.22
CA GLY A 66 -9.08 17.57 -5.54
C GLY A 66 -7.58 17.89 -5.69
N PRO A 67 -7.11 19.08 -5.24
CA PRO A 67 -5.68 19.35 -5.20
C PRO A 67 -5.00 18.45 -4.16
N GLU A 68 -4.01 17.65 -4.57
CA GLU A 68 -3.38 16.64 -3.70
C GLU A 68 -2.07 17.11 -3.06
N CYS A 69 -1.31 17.98 -3.73
CA CYS A 69 0.00 18.42 -3.27
C CYS A 69 0.34 19.81 -3.81
N LEU A 70 0.59 20.78 -2.92
CA LEU A 70 0.95 22.15 -3.27
C LEU A 70 2.48 22.32 -3.24
N VAL A 71 3.08 22.66 -4.37
CA VAL A 71 4.52 22.92 -4.49
C VAL A 71 4.77 24.36 -4.92
N ALA A 72 5.40 25.15 -4.05
CA ALA A 72 5.81 26.51 -4.36
C ALA A 72 7.20 26.51 -5.04
N ARG A 73 7.28 27.00 -6.28
CA ARG A 73 8.54 27.12 -7.02
C ARG A 73 8.54 28.39 -7.87
N LYS A 74 9.62 29.19 -7.79
CA LYS A 74 9.80 30.42 -8.59
C LYS A 74 8.59 31.37 -8.52
N ASN A 75 8.03 31.57 -7.33
CA ASN A 75 6.88 32.45 -7.10
C ASN A 75 5.55 31.99 -7.74
N GLU A 76 5.45 30.69 -8.05
CA GLU A 76 4.27 30.03 -8.62
C GLU A 76 3.92 28.80 -7.78
N ILE A 77 2.63 28.42 -7.75
CA ILE A 77 2.16 27.24 -7.04
C ILE A 77 1.72 26.19 -8.05
N TYR A 78 2.23 24.97 -7.90
CA TYR A 78 1.84 23.84 -8.71
C TYR A 78 1.03 22.86 -7.87
N THR A 79 -0.02 22.27 -8.44
CA THR A 79 -0.76 21.19 -7.80
C THR A 79 -1.09 20.08 -8.77
N GLY A 80 -1.02 18.84 -8.29
CA GLY A 80 -1.69 17.71 -8.92
C GLY A 80 -3.19 17.81 -8.68
N ILE A 81 -4.00 17.48 -9.69
CA ILE A 81 -5.44 17.29 -9.57
C ILE A 81 -5.81 15.81 -9.68
N HIS A 82 -7.03 15.46 -9.27
CA HIS A 82 -7.56 14.09 -9.33
C HIS A 82 -7.42 13.40 -10.71
N GLY A 83 -7.40 14.18 -11.80
CA GLY A 83 -7.20 13.68 -13.16
C GLY A 83 -5.76 13.25 -13.51
N GLY A 84 -4.80 13.41 -12.60
CA GLY A 84 -3.37 13.11 -12.84
C GLY A 84 -2.62 14.21 -13.57
N GLU A 85 -3.26 15.35 -13.85
CA GLU A 85 -2.63 16.52 -14.45
C GLU A 85 -1.97 17.39 -13.38
N ILE A 86 -0.93 18.12 -13.78
CA ILE A 86 -0.30 19.15 -12.96
C ILE A 86 -0.74 20.51 -13.48
N ILE A 87 -1.44 21.28 -12.66
CA ILE A 87 -1.86 22.64 -12.97
C ILE A 87 -1.03 23.65 -12.19
N LYS A 88 -0.92 24.84 -12.76
CA LYS A 88 -0.34 26.00 -12.11
C LYS A 88 -1.47 26.91 -11.60
N ILE A 89 -1.35 27.33 -10.35
CA ILE A 89 -2.21 28.29 -9.66
C ILE A 89 -1.50 29.64 -9.62
#